data_AF-D7KD57-F1
#
_entry.id   AF-D7KD57-F1
#
_cell.length_a   1.000
_cell.length_b   1.000
_cell.length_c   1.000
_cell.angle_alpha   90.00
_cell.angle_beta   90.00
_cell.angle_gamma   90.00
#
_symmetry.space_group_name_H-M   'P 1'
#
loop_
_entity.id
_entity.type
_entity.pdbx_description
1 polymer ?
#
loop_
_entity_poly.entity_id
_entity_poly.type
_entity_poly.pdbx_seq_one_letter_code
_entity_poly.pdbx_strand_id
1 'polypeptide(L)'
;MEAITIFRSKLSIRSETKTLPACKVSRFPLTSFPGKHAHIVPLKATTITSLAYCDDEENNRKYKEMAPSEWGHRFLSAHVDFSEMDVLGREIEALKPQMRDMLMSSKGINKSSKKKILFIYLLVSLGLAFHFEDEIEESLKDGLREIEEIMAGEDDLYTVSIIFWVFRTYGHNISSGDNGKFKECLAKDAKGILSLYEAAHMGTTTDYILDEALSFTLSNLESLAASGTCKLNLSRRIRKALDQPQHKNMEILVAKEYIRDRIVEMHLVTLTYFEPKYSRVRIFLTKIYTIQIIVDDTCDRYASLGEVESLADTIERWDPDDHGIDELPDYLKSVVKFIFDTFQEFERECKRMMRSNLQLAKWAVTGHLPSFDEYLDVSGVEIALYFTLACILMGMENICKKEAYEWLKSRDKLVRALTAKARVLNDILGFEDDMSREYVTNSINCYNKQYGVTEEEAFRKLHQMVADLDKMMNEEFLKTIYYLKIFIIDTLRAANVSYEKDDEFTRPGEHLKNCITSLYVDLQGL
;
A
#
# COMPACT_ATOMS: atom_id res chain seq x y z
N MET A 1 18.75 -30.57 16.71
CA MET A 1 20.04 -30.20 16.10
C MET A 1 20.44 -31.05 14.88
N GLU A 2 19.68 -32.08 14.47
CA GLU A 2 19.91 -32.83 13.20
C GLU A 2 18.77 -32.67 12.17
N ALA A 3 17.90 -31.69 12.35
CA ALA A 3 16.64 -31.62 11.61
C ALA A 3 16.67 -30.62 10.43
N ILE A 4 17.78 -29.90 10.20
CA ILE A 4 17.97 -28.96 9.07
C ILE A 4 19.12 -29.47 8.20
N THR A 5 19.14 -30.78 7.93
CA THR A 5 20.21 -31.43 7.16
C THR A 5 19.71 -31.95 5.81
N ILE A 6 18.39 -31.94 5.56
CA ILE A 6 17.83 -32.41 4.29
C ILE A 6 17.97 -31.37 3.15
N PHE A 7 18.25 -30.11 3.48
CA PHE A 7 18.67 -29.10 2.49
C PHE A 7 20.19 -29.13 2.18
N ARG A 8 20.93 -30.06 2.79
CA ARG A 8 22.33 -29.86 3.14
C ARG A 8 23.23 -31.03 2.72
N SER A 9 23.45 -31.25 1.42
CA SER A 9 24.70 -31.88 0.99
C SER A 9 25.14 -31.51 -0.44
N LYS A 10 26.36 -30.94 -0.48
CA LYS A 10 27.27 -30.75 -1.62
C LYS A 10 26.73 -29.96 -2.83
N LEU A 11 26.81 -28.63 -2.69
CA LEU A 11 27.00 -27.71 -3.80
C LEU A 11 28.22 -28.14 -4.62
N SER A 12 28.00 -28.66 -5.82
CA SER A 12 29.04 -28.78 -6.84
C SER A 12 28.68 -27.82 -7.97
N ILE A 13 29.55 -26.83 -8.19
CA ILE A 13 29.48 -25.94 -9.34
C ILE A 13 29.73 -26.79 -10.58
N ARG A 14 28.67 -27.11 -11.33
CA ARG A 14 28.83 -27.55 -12.72
C ARG A 14 28.76 -26.31 -13.61
N SER A 15 29.93 -25.68 -13.77
CA SER A 15 30.19 -24.69 -14.81
C SER A 15 30.13 -25.38 -16.18
N GLU A 16 28.97 -25.42 -16.79
CA GLU A 16 28.87 -25.43 -18.25
C GLU A 16 28.22 -24.11 -18.67
N THR A 17 29.04 -23.07 -18.76
CA THR A 17 28.72 -21.84 -19.48
C THR A 17 28.59 -22.17 -20.97
N LYS A 18 27.39 -22.56 -21.38
CA LYS A 18 26.88 -22.18 -22.70
C LYS A 18 25.98 -20.99 -22.50
N THR A 19 26.61 -19.83 -22.35
CA THR A 19 25.98 -18.53 -22.55
C THR A 19 25.43 -18.50 -23.97
N LEU A 20 24.13 -18.73 -24.13
CA LEU A 20 23.42 -18.14 -25.25
C LEU A 20 23.55 -16.62 -25.04
N PRO A 21 23.89 -15.84 -26.08
CA PRO A 21 23.94 -14.40 -25.94
C PRO A 21 22.57 -13.96 -25.42
N ALA A 22 22.57 -13.12 -24.38
CA ALA A 22 21.38 -12.42 -23.93
C ALA A 22 20.79 -11.73 -25.15
N CYS A 23 19.81 -12.38 -25.77
CA CYS A 23 19.04 -11.76 -26.81
C CYS A 23 18.23 -10.73 -26.04
N LYS A 24 18.67 -9.47 -26.06
CA LYS A 24 17.78 -8.35 -25.74
C LYS A 24 16.55 -8.60 -26.59
N VAL A 25 15.46 -9.05 -25.97
CA VAL A 25 14.16 -9.03 -26.63
C VAL A 25 13.78 -7.57 -26.64
N SER A 26 14.36 -6.85 -27.59
CA SER A 26 13.89 -5.54 -27.96
C SER A 26 12.46 -5.74 -28.47
N ARG A 27 11.57 -4.91 -27.91
CA ARG A 27 10.30 -4.43 -28.45
C ARG A 27 9.04 -5.07 -27.85
N PHE A 28 8.29 -4.24 -27.13
CA PHE A 28 7.01 -3.82 -27.69
C PHE A 28 7.27 -2.92 -28.90
N PRO A 29 6.91 -3.32 -30.13
CA PRO A 29 6.46 -2.36 -31.12
C PRO A 29 4.99 -2.08 -30.80
N LEU A 30 4.63 -0.81 -30.60
CA LEU A 30 3.26 -0.36 -30.81
C LEU A 30 2.85 -0.77 -32.24
N THR A 31 2.00 -1.79 -32.42
CA THR A 31 1.08 -1.97 -33.57
C THR A 31 0.23 -3.27 -33.47
N SER A 32 -1.08 -3.08 -33.30
CA SER A 32 -2.26 -3.89 -33.75
C SER A 32 -2.40 -5.42 -33.50
N PHE A 33 -3.50 -5.80 -32.84
CA PHE A 33 -4.10 -7.16 -32.70
C PHE A 33 -4.59 -7.79 -34.04
N PRO A 34 -4.69 -9.14 -34.14
CA PRO A 34 -6.02 -9.80 -34.03
C PRO A 34 -6.08 -11.28 -33.49
N GLY A 35 -6.99 -11.51 -32.51
CA GLY A 35 -7.98 -12.62 -32.31
C GLY A 35 -7.64 -14.14 -32.32
N LYS A 36 -7.97 -14.86 -31.22
CA LYS A 36 -9.09 -15.86 -31.06
C LYS A 36 -9.00 -16.70 -29.76
N HIS A 37 -10.18 -17.10 -29.24
CA HIS A 37 -10.52 -17.68 -27.93
C HIS A 37 -10.05 -19.13 -27.63
N ALA A 38 -9.99 -19.50 -26.33
CA ALA A 38 -10.29 -20.86 -25.84
C ALA A 38 -10.79 -20.88 -24.37
N HIS A 39 -11.69 -21.82 -24.07
CA HIS A 39 -12.52 -21.99 -22.86
C HIS A 39 -11.85 -22.77 -21.70
N ILE A 40 -12.28 -22.51 -20.46
CA ILE A 40 -11.88 -23.22 -19.22
C ILE A 40 -13.13 -23.84 -18.56
N VAL A 41 -13.01 -25.06 -18.00
CA VAL A 41 -14.02 -25.69 -17.11
C VAL A 41 -13.33 -26.25 -15.85
N PRO A 42 -13.87 -26.01 -14.64
CA PRO A 42 -13.21 -26.27 -13.36
C PRO A 42 -13.71 -27.55 -12.66
N LEU A 43 -12.93 -28.14 -11.74
CA LEU A 43 -13.44 -29.19 -10.85
C LEU A 43 -12.92 -29.07 -9.41
N LYS A 44 -13.89 -29.30 -8.51
CA LYS A 44 -13.96 -28.98 -7.07
C LYS A 44 -13.27 -30.01 -6.16
N ALA A 45 -12.83 -29.52 -5.01
CA ALA A 45 -12.31 -30.24 -3.85
C ALA A 45 -13.38 -30.54 -2.77
N THR A 46 -13.11 -31.49 -1.86
CA THR A 46 -13.71 -31.54 -0.49
C THR A 46 -12.82 -32.42 0.43
N THR A 47 -11.97 -31.90 1.35
CA THR A 47 -12.12 -31.47 2.77
C THR A 47 -12.14 -32.58 3.85
N ILE A 48 -11.31 -32.45 4.92
CA ILE A 48 -11.68 -32.38 6.38
C ILE A 48 -10.54 -32.77 7.38
N THR A 49 -10.06 -31.75 8.14
CA THR A 49 -9.69 -31.60 9.59
C THR A 49 -8.75 -32.61 10.33
N SER A 50 -7.90 -32.30 11.35
CA SER A 50 -7.83 -31.21 12.35
C SER A 50 -6.45 -31.06 13.09
N LEU A 51 -5.98 -29.81 13.24
CA LEU A 51 -5.53 -29.05 14.45
C LEU A 51 -4.37 -29.48 15.41
N ALA A 52 -3.35 -28.60 15.59
CA ALA A 52 -3.11 -27.75 16.82
C ALA A 52 -1.72 -27.00 16.88
N TYR A 53 -1.76 -25.65 16.97
CA TYR A 53 -1.03 -24.59 17.76
C TYR A 53 0.50 -24.69 18.11
N CYS A 54 1.38 -23.67 18.18
CA CYS A 54 1.48 -22.22 17.83
C CYS A 54 2.98 -21.76 17.81
N ASP A 55 3.39 -20.61 17.22
CA ASP A 55 3.39 -19.22 17.80
C ASP A 55 2.83 -18.11 16.87
N ASP A 56 2.34 -17.01 17.46
CA ASP A 56 1.08 -16.33 17.08
C ASP A 56 1.12 -14.84 16.59
N GLU A 57 2.24 -14.12 16.60
CA GLU A 57 2.16 -12.64 16.42
C GLU A 57 2.08 -12.16 14.96
N GLU A 58 2.68 -12.87 14.00
CA GLU A 58 2.51 -12.57 12.58
C GLU A 58 1.16 -13.08 12.01
N ASN A 59 0.31 -13.71 12.84
CA ASN A 59 -0.96 -14.39 12.53
C ASN A 59 -2.27 -13.64 12.94
N ASN A 60 -2.20 -12.44 13.57
CA ASN A 60 -3.37 -11.56 13.85
C ASN A 60 -3.53 -10.14 13.16
N ARG A 61 -3.57 -9.95 11.82
CA ARG A 61 -3.84 -8.66 11.13
C ARG A 61 -5.17 -8.81 10.39
N LYS A 62 -6.14 -7.95 10.70
CA LYS A 62 -7.45 -7.89 10.04
C LYS A 62 -7.33 -7.02 8.79
N TYR A 63 -7.75 -7.53 7.64
CA TYR A 63 -7.85 -6.76 6.39
C TYR A 63 -9.21 -7.03 5.78
N LYS A 64 -9.77 -6.05 5.07
CA LYS A 64 -10.97 -6.20 4.28
C LYS A 64 -10.64 -5.85 2.82
N GLU A 65 -11.02 -6.75 1.91
CA GLU A 65 -10.77 -6.66 0.46
C GLU A 65 -11.48 -5.45 -0.15
N MET A 66 -10.77 -4.70 -1.00
CA MET A 66 -11.31 -3.58 -1.76
C MET A 66 -11.44 -3.94 -3.23
N ALA A 67 -12.50 -3.45 -3.88
CA ALA A 67 -12.69 -3.65 -5.30
C ALA A 67 -11.53 -2.99 -6.10
N PRO A 68 -10.91 -3.70 -7.07
CA PRO A 68 -9.91 -3.11 -7.95
C PRO A 68 -10.50 -1.94 -8.75
N SER A 69 -9.69 -0.92 -9.07
CA SER A 69 -10.14 0.17 -9.97
C SER A 69 -10.61 -0.42 -11.31
N GLU A 70 -11.79 0.02 -11.75
CA GLU A 70 -12.45 -0.40 -12.99
C GLU A 70 -11.85 0.25 -14.24
N TRP A 71 -10.96 1.24 -14.07
CA TRP A 71 -10.34 1.99 -15.17
C TRP A 71 -9.12 1.28 -15.76
N GLY A 72 -8.49 0.37 -15.00
CA GLY A 72 -7.36 -0.43 -15.46
C GLY A 72 -6.28 0.41 -16.15
N HIS A 73 -5.96 0.06 -17.41
CA HIS A 73 -4.97 0.76 -18.23
C HIS A 73 -5.57 1.76 -19.24
N ARG A 74 -6.89 2.05 -19.20
CA ARG A 74 -7.58 2.87 -20.22
C ARG A 74 -6.96 4.24 -20.42
N PHE A 75 -6.35 4.81 -19.39
CA PHE A 75 -5.72 6.13 -19.43
C PHE A 75 -4.19 6.08 -19.62
N LEU A 76 -3.59 4.90 -19.82
CA LEU A 76 -2.15 4.77 -20.11
C LEU A 76 -1.76 5.24 -21.52
N SER A 77 -2.74 5.41 -22.42
CA SER A 77 -2.53 6.00 -23.75
C SER A 77 -3.62 7.03 -24.06
N ALA A 78 -3.42 8.25 -23.59
CA ALA A 78 -4.14 9.44 -24.03
C ALA A 78 -3.13 10.43 -24.65
N HIS A 79 -3.59 11.29 -25.57
CA HIS A 79 -2.75 12.41 -26.00
C HIS A 79 -2.83 13.50 -24.92
N VAL A 80 -1.87 13.46 -23.99
CA VAL A 80 -1.82 14.29 -22.79
C VAL A 80 -0.85 15.44 -23.02
N ASP A 81 -1.18 16.65 -22.55
CA ASP A 81 -0.18 17.71 -22.37
C ASP A 81 0.82 17.23 -21.32
N PHE A 82 2.00 16.81 -21.78
CA PHE A 82 3.00 16.14 -20.97
C PHE A 82 3.64 17.04 -19.91
N SER A 83 3.34 18.34 -19.83
CA SER A 83 4.04 19.24 -18.90
C SER A 83 3.88 18.85 -17.42
N GLU A 84 2.73 18.30 -17.00
CA GLU A 84 2.50 17.80 -15.64
C GLU A 84 3.11 16.41 -15.39
N MET A 85 3.00 15.53 -16.39
CA MET A 85 3.66 14.23 -16.37
C MET A 85 5.19 14.37 -16.40
N ASP A 86 5.71 15.43 -17.00
CA ASP A 86 7.14 15.76 -17.03
C ASP A 86 7.62 16.25 -15.66
N VAL A 87 6.77 16.92 -14.88
CA VAL A 87 7.11 17.27 -13.48
C VAL A 87 7.16 16.01 -12.63
N LEU A 88 6.13 15.16 -12.68
CA LEU A 88 6.11 13.88 -11.96
C LEU A 88 7.22 12.95 -12.42
N GLY A 89 7.49 12.93 -13.73
CA GLY A 89 8.63 12.25 -14.33
C GLY A 89 9.94 12.75 -13.73
N ARG A 90 10.17 14.07 -13.67
CA ARG A 90 11.36 14.65 -13.04
C ARG A 90 11.50 14.29 -11.56
N GLU A 91 10.41 14.19 -10.83
CA GLU A 91 10.42 13.84 -9.41
C GLU A 91 10.69 12.35 -9.20
N ILE A 92 10.08 11.47 -10.00
CA ILE A 92 10.43 10.05 -10.05
C ILE A 92 11.91 9.88 -10.42
N GLU A 93 12.40 10.64 -11.41
CA GLU A 93 13.82 10.67 -11.76
C GLU A 93 14.71 11.18 -10.63
N ALA A 94 14.22 12.08 -9.76
CA ALA A 94 14.96 12.56 -8.59
C ALA A 94 15.00 11.53 -7.44
N LEU A 95 14.00 10.67 -7.33
CA LEU A 95 13.93 9.59 -6.33
C LEU A 95 14.77 8.36 -6.72
N LYS A 96 14.90 8.09 -8.03
CA LYS A 96 15.68 6.94 -8.54
C LYS A 96 17.11 6.87 -8.00
N PRO A 97 17.91 7.96 -7.95
CA PRO A 97 19.24 7.93 -7.35
C PRO A 97 19.26 7.45 -5.89
N GLN A 98 18.23 7.77 -5.11
CA GLN A 98 18.15 7.36 -3.71
C GLN A 98 17.84 5.88 -3.57
N MET A 99 16.90 5.37 -4.37
CA MET A 99 16.59 3.95 -4.42
C MET A 99 17.76 3.12 -4.98
N ARG A 100 18.49 3.67 -5.96
CA ARG A 100 19.75 3.12 -6.47
C ARG A 100 20.80 3.07 -5.37
N ASP A 101 20.98 4.16 -4.61
CA ASP A 101 21.93 4.18 -3.49
C ASP A 101 21.56 3.15 -2.41
N MET A 102 20.27 2.98 -2.10
CA MET A 102 19.84 1.90 -1.20
C MET A 102 20.23 0.51 -1.69
N LEU A 103 20.08 0.24 -2.98
CA LEU A 103 20.39 -1.06 -3.57
C LEU A 103 21.91 -1.28 -3.65
N MET A 104 22.66 -0.22 -3.98
CA MET A 104 24.09 -0.29 -4.33
C MET A 104 25.05 0.07 -3.19
N SER A 105 24.60 0.77 -2.16
CA SER A 105 25.51 1.28 -1.13
C SER A 105 26.19 0.15 -0.34
N SER A 106 27.48 0.36 -0.07
CA SER A 106 28.32 -0.43 0.84
C SER A 106 28.29 0.12 2.29
N LYS A 107 27.55 1.22 2.53
CA LYS A 107 27.32 1.86 3.83
C LYS A 107 25.81 2.05 4.07
N GLY A 108 25.29 1.59 5.21
CA GLY A 108 23.87 1.74 5.58
C GLY A 108 23.01 0.47 5.44
N ILE A 109 21.69 0.68 5.34
CA ILE A 109 20.54 -0.24 5.53
C ILE A 109 20.70 -1.65 4.90
N ASN A 110 21.29 -1.74 3.72
CA ASN A 110 21.43 -2.95 2.89
C ASN A 110 22.84 -3.56 2.92
N LYS A 111 23.56 -3.39 4.03
CA LYS A 111 24.93 -3.88 4.22
C LYS A 111 25.13 -5.37 3.88
N SER A 112 24.14 -6.22 4.16
CA SER A 112 24.21 -7.65 3.83
C SER A 112 23.52 -7.93 2.50
N SER A 113 24.15 -8.71 1.63
CA SER A 113 23.58 -9.20 0.37
C SER A 113 22.20 -9.83 0.53
N LYS A 114 21.91 -10.45 1.69
CA LYS A 114 20.57 -10.92 2.08
C LYS A 114 19.49 -9.84 1.99
N LYS A 115 19.72 -8.68 2.61
CA LYS A 115 18.77 -7.54 2.61
C LYS A 115 18.59 -6.95 1.21
N LYS A 116 19.65 -6.90 0.40
CA LYS A 116 19.56 -6.49 -1.01
C LYS A 116 18.62 -7.40 -1.80
N ILE A 117 18.74 -8.71 -1.64
CA ILE A 117 17.88 -9.69 -2.32
C ILE A 117 16.40 -9.55 -1.89
N LEU A 118 16.14 -9.37 -0.59
CA LEU A 118 14.77 -9.11 -0.10
C LEU A 118 14.22 -7.78 -0.62
N PHE A 119 15.06 -6.75 -0.75
CA PHE A 119 14.68 -5.47 -1.33
C PHE A 119 14.34 -5.60 -2.83
N ILE A 120 15.08 -6.43 -3.57
CA ILE A 120 14.76 -6.75 -4.97
C ILE A 120 13.37 -7.40 -5.07
N TYR A 121 13.05 -8.36 -4.19
CA TYR A 121 11.71 -8.97 -4.13
C TYR A 121 10.59 -7.93 -3.93
N LEU A 122 10.83 -6.94 -3.07
CA LEU A 122 9.89 -5.84 -2.84
C LEU A 122 9.73 -4.96 -4.09
N LEU A 123 10.82 -4.58 -4.75
CA LEU A 123 10.77 -3.80 -5.99
C LEU A 123 9.98 -4.54 -7.08
N VAL A 124 10.15 -5.85 -7.21
CA VAL A 124 9.37 -6.66 -8.15
C VAL A 124 7.90 -6.72 -7.74
N SER A 125 7.61 -6.89 -6.45
CA SER A 125 6.23 -6.96 -5.94
C SER A 125 5.47 -5.63 -6.04
N LEU A 126 6.19 -4.50 -6.04
CA LEU A 126 5.63 -3.15 -6.24
C LEU A 126 5.61 -2.72 -7.72
N GLY A 127 6.12 -3.55 -8.65
CA GLY A 127 6.21 -3.21 -10.07
C GLY A 127 7.21 -2.09 -10.38
N LEU A 128 8.25 -1.93 -9.55
CA LEU A 128 9.27 -0.88 -9.64
C LEU A 128 10.65 -1.41 -10.08
N ALA A 129 10.83 -2.73 -10.18
CA ALA A 129 12.12 -3.36 -10.47
C ALA A 129 12.73 -2.92 -11.81
N PHE A 130 11.90 -2.65 -12.82
CA PHE A 130 12.34 -2.22 -14.16
C PHE A 130 13.14 -0.90 -14.18
N HIS A 131 13.09 -0.11 -13.11
CA HIS A 131 13.89 1.11 -12.98
C HIS A 131 15.33 0.86 -12.55
N PHE A 132 15.66 -0.36 -12.10
CA PHE A 132 16.92 -0.69 -11.43
C PHE A 132 17.58 -1.97 -11.97
N GLU A 133 17.35 -2.32 -13.25
CA GLU A 133 17.80 -3.60 -13.83
C GLU A 133 19.31 -3.84 -13.67
N ASP A 134 20.14 -2.82 -13.92
CA ASP A 134 21.60 -2.92 -13.84
C ASP A 134 22.05 -3.16 -12.40
N GLU A 135 21.45 -2.43 -11.45
CA GLU A 135 21.73 -2.52 -10.01
C GLU A 135 21.29 -3.86 -9.41
N ILE A 136 20.15 -4.38 -9.89
CA ILE A 136 19.64 -5.70 -9.52
C ILE A 136 20.61 -6.77 -10.03
N GLU A 137 21.06 -6.68 -11.28
CA GLU A 137 22.02 -7.62 -11.86
C GLU A 137 23.33 -7.63 -11.07
N GLU A 138 23.86 -6.46 -10.70
CA GLU A 138 25.07 -6.35 -9.89
C GLU A 138 24.87 -6.91 -8.47
N SER A 139 23.78 -6.55 -7.81
CA SER A 139 23.45 -7.04 -6.47
C SER A 139 23.28 -8.56 -6.41
N LEU A 140 22.69 -9.17 -7.45
CA LEU A 140 22.54 -10.61 -7.54
C LEU A 140 23.88 -11.31 -7.86
N LYS A 141 24.76 -10.70 -8.67
CA LYS A 141 26.12 -11.24 -8.87
C LYS A 141 26.88 -11.30 -7.56
N ASP A 142 26.80 -10.26 -6.74
CA ASP A 142 27.44 -10.19 -5.44
C ASP A 142 26.82 -11.20 -4.46
N GLY A 143 25.49 -11.21 -4.37
CA GLY A 143 24.76 -12.15 -3.53
C GLY A 143 24.99 -13.61 -3.92
N LEU A 144 25.23 -13.91 -5.19
CA LEU A 144 25.56 -15.26 -5.65
C LEU A 144 26.96 -15.71 -5.16
N ARG A 145 27.93 -14.79 -5.09
CA ARG A 145 29.26 -15.10 -4.52
C ARG A 145 29.20 -15.40 -3.03
N GLU A 146 28.26 -14.75 -2.34
CA GLU A 146 28.06 -14.84 -0.89
C GLU A 146 26.93 -15.79 -0.50
N ILE A 147 26.36 -16.56 -1.44
CA ILE A 147 25.13 -17.31 -1.22
C ILE A 147 25.24 -18.32 -0.08
N GLU A 148 26.42 -18.94 0.09
CA GLU A 148 26.67 -19.87 1.20
C GLU A 148 26.61 -19.17 2.56
N GLU A 149 27.11 -17.94 2.65
CA GLU A 149 27.09 -17.13 3.86
C GLU A 149 25.68 -16.57 4.13
N ILE A 150 24.98 -16.13 3.09
CA ILE A 150 23.60 -15.63 3.16
C ILE A 150 22.65 -16.72 3.71
N MET A 151 22.86 -17.96 3.27
CA MET A 151 22.03 -19.11 3.65
C MET A 151 22.54 -19.80 4.93
N ALA A 152 23.73 -19.44 5.44
CA ALA A 152 24.30 -20.07 6.62
C ALA A 152 23.53 -19.68 7.89
N GLY A 153 22.83 -20.67 8.47
CA GLY A 153 22.08 -20.47 9.72
C GLY A 153 20.76 -19.73 9.55
N GLU A 154 20.27 -19.60 8.31
CA GLU A 154 18.93 -19.08 8.04
C GLU A 154 17.90 -20.21 8.16
N ASP A 155 17.04 -20.11 9.17
CA ASP A 155 16.02 -21.11 9.48
C ASP A 155 14.60 -20.62 9.13
N ASP A 156 14.45 -19.36 8.69
CA ASP A 156 13.18 -18.76 8.29
C ASP A 156 12.76 -19.21 6.87
N LEU A 157 11.66 -19.95 6.79
CA LEU A 157 11.16 -20.51 5.53
C LEU A 157 10.78 -19.41 4.54
N TYR A 158 10.23 -18.29 5.03
CA TYR A 158 9.92 -17.13 4.20
C TYR A 158 11.18 -16.58 3.52
N THR A 159 12.22 -16.26 4.29
CA THR A 159 13.46 -15.66 3.80
C THR A 159 14.18 -16.57 2.80
N VAL A 160 14.31 -17.86 3.13
CA VAL A 160 14.92 -18.86 2.23
C VAL A 160 14.18 -18.94 0.90
N SER A 161 12.84 -18.95 0.96
CA SER A 161 12.00 -19.06 -0.24
C SER A 161 12.08 -17.81 -1.12
N ILE A 162 12.09 -16.61 -0.51
CA ILE A 162 12.23 -15.36 -1.27
C ILE A 162 13.60 -15.27 -1.94
N ILE A 163 14.67 -15.59 -1.23
CA ILE A 163 16.02 -15.62 -1.81
C ILE A 163 16.05 -16.58 -2.99
N PHE A 164 15.49 -17.78 -2.81
CA PHE A 164 15.42 -18.76 -3.89
C PHE A 164 14.66 -18.23 -5.12
N TRP A 165 13.47 -17.67 -4.87
CA TRP A 165 12.59 -17.12 -5.89
C TRP A 165 13.25 -15.99 -6.68
N VAL A 166 13.88 -15.03 -6.01
CA VAL A 166 14.53 -13.88 -6.67
C VAL A 166 15.66 -14.37 -7.59
N PHE A 167 16.58 -15.18 -7.09
CA PHE A 167 17.69 -15.67 -7.91
C PHE A 167 17.20 -16.43 -9.15
N ARG A 168 16.20 -17.30 -9.00
CA ARG A 168 15.64 -18.03 -10.14
C ARG A 168 14.86 -17.13 -11.10
N THR A 169 14.18 -16.10 -10.59
CA THR A 169 13.47 -15.10 -11.42
C THR A 169 14.42 -14.38 -12.36
N TYR A 170 15.63 -14.07 -11.88
CA TYR A 170 16.68 -13.43 -12.67
C TYR A 170 17.64 -14.44 -13.34
N GLY A 171 17.27 -15.73 -13.41
CA GLY A 171 17.96 -16.73 -14.21
C GLY A 171 19.21 -17.37 -13.57
N HIS A 172 19.46 -17.14 -12.28
CA HIS A 172 20.55 -17.78 -11.56
C HIS A 172 20.17 -19.18 -11.09
N ASN A 173 20.93 -20.19 -11.52
CA ASN A 173 20.70 -21.58 -11.17
C ASN A 173 21.29 -21.94 -9.79
N ILE A 174 20.65 -21.46 -8.72
CA ILE A 174 20.97 -21.85 -7.35
C ILE A 174 20.33 -23.21 -7.00
N SER A 175 21.00 -23.99 -6.16
CA SER A 175 20.56 -25.33 -5.77
C SER A 175 19.22 -25.29 -5.02
N SER A 176 18.30 -26.17 -5.38
CA SER A 176 17.03 -26.37 -4.68
C SER A 176 17.18 -27.19 -3.38
N GLY A 177 18.37 -27.74 -3.11
CA GLY A 177 18.62 -28.67 -2.00
C GLY A 177 18.48 -30.14 -2.39
N ASP A 178 18.70 -31.04 -1.43
CA ASP A 178 18.62 -32.48 -1.65
C ASP A 178 17.17 -32.97 -1.63
N ASN A 179 16.94 -34.10 -2.30
CA ASN A 179 15.66 -34.77 -2.29
C ASN A 179 15.30 -35.25 -0.87
N GLY A 180 14.04 -35.09 -0.50
CA GLY A 180 13.56 -35.43 0.83
C GLY A 180 12.09 -35.14 0.98
N LYS A 181 11.65 -34.93 2.22
CA LYS A 181 10.30 -34.48 2.54
C LYS A 181 10.34 -33.24 3.42
N PHE A 182 9.48 -32.26 3.15
CA PHE A 182 9.27 -31.15 4.07
C PHE A 182 8.66 -31.63 5.37
N LYS A 183 9.06 -31.02 6.48
CA LYS A 183 8.50 -31.35 7.79
C LYS A 183 7.12 -30.74 7.94
N GLU A 184 6.19 -31.53 8.46
CA GLU A 184 4.84 -31.07 8.76
C GLU A 184 4.80 -29.89 9.75
N CYS A 185 5.80 -29.71 10.61
CA CYS A 185 5.84 -28.55 11.51
C CYS A 185 5.95 -27.20 10.77
N LEU A 186 6.44 -27.19 9.52
CA LEU A 186 6.47 -26.00 8.67
C LEU A 186 5.07 -25.56 8.23
N ALA A 187 4.06 -26.44 8.32
CA ALA A 187 2.67 -26.14 8.00
C ALA A 187 2.07 -24.99 8.84
N LYS A 188 2.70 -24.65 9.97
CA LYS A 188 2.26 -23.57 10.87
C LYS A 188 2.68 -22.17 10.37
N ASP A 189 3.68 -22.09 9.50
CA ASP A 189 4.16 -20.83 8.92
C ASP A 189 3.47 -20.55 7.58
N ALA A 190 2.25 -20.02 7.66
CA ALA A 190 1.46 -19.75 6.46
C ALA A 190 2.12 -18.75 5.48
N LYS A 191 2.96 -17.84 5.99
CA LYS A 191 3.71 -16.86 5.19
C LYS A 191 4.87 -17.53 4.48
N GLY A 192 5.64 -18.35 5.19
CA GLY A 192 6.71 -19.15 4.62
C GLY A 192 6.21 -20.18 3.61
N ILE A 193 5.07 -20.83 3.85
CA ILE A 193 4.45 -21.76 2.89
C ILE A 193 4.04 -21.03 1.61
N LEU A 194 3.42 -19.85 1.72
CA LEU A 194 3.06 -19.06 0.54
C LEU A 194 4.31 -18.67 -0.26
N SER A 195 5.35 -18.19 0.41
CA SER A 195 6.62 -17.87 -0.27
C SER A 195 7.28 -19.09 -0.88
N LEU A 196 7.25 -20.24 -0.19
CA LEU A 196 7.79 -21.51 -0.73
C LEU A 196 6.98 -21.99 -1.93
N TYR A 197 5.66 -21.82 -1.92
CA TYR A 197 4.80 -22.14 -3.06
C TYR A 197 5.19 -21.31 -4.29
N GLU A 198 5.32 -20.00 -4.12
CA GLU A 198 5.75 -19.09 -5.19
C GLU A 198 7.16 -19.45 -5.70
N ALA A 199 8.09 -19.73 -4.79
CA ALA A 199 9.45 -20.17 -5.06
C ALA A 199 9.50 -21.51 -5.82
N ALA A 200 8.68 -22.48 -5.43
CA ALA A 200 8.72 -23.83 -5.95
C ALA A 200 8.25 -23.93 -7.42
N HIS A 201 7.41 -22.99 -7.87
CA HIS A 201 7.08 -22.91 -9.29
C HIS A 201 8.25 -22.45 -10.18
N MET A 202 9.35 -21.97 -9.60
CA MET A 202 10.58 -21.65 -10.32
C MET A 202 11.48 -22.89 -10.56
N GLY A 203 10.96 -24.08 -10.24
CA GLY A 203 11.67 -25.35 -10.42
C GLY A 203 11.89 -25.75 -11.87
N THR A 204 12.98 -26.46 -12.08
CA THR A 204 13.36 -27.07 -13.35
C THR A 204 13.20 -28.59 -13.28
N THR A 205 13.41 -29.28 -14.39
CA THR A 205 13.34 -30.75 -14.46
C THR A 205 14.38 -31.48 -13.58
N THR A 206 15.35 -30.76 -13.01
CA THR A 206 16.37 -31.32 -12.10
C THR A 206 16.09 -31.03 -10.63
N ASP A 207 15.13 -30.17 -10.31
CA ASP A 207 14.84 -29.72 -8.95
C ASP A 207 13.71 -30.56 -8.32
N TYR A 208 13.90 -31.88 -8.19
CA TYR A 208 12.84 -32.80 -7.76
C TYR A 208 12.24 -32.47 -6.38
N ILE A 209 13.03 -31.86 -5.50
CA ILE A 209 12.56 -31.36 -4.20
C ILE A 209 11.50 -30.26 -4.34
N LEU A 210 11.48 -29.50 -5.43
CA LEU A 210 10.46 -28.47 -5.67
C LEU A 210 9.12 -29.04 -6.12
N ASP A 211 9.10 -30.24 -6.73
CA ASP A 211 7.84 -30.97 -6.94
C ASP A 211 7.23 -31.39 -5.61
N GLU A 212 8.06 -31.82 -4.67
CA GLU A 212 7.62 -32.12 -3.31
C GLU A 212 7.26 -30.84 -2.54
N ALA A 213 7.98 -29.74 -2.74
CA ALA A 213 7.63 -28.43 -2.18
C ALA A 213 6.29 -27.93 -2.71
N LEU A 214 6.02 -28.05 -4.02
CA LEU A 214 4.73 -27.73 -4.62
C LEU A 214 3.63 -28.61 -4.03
N SER A 215 3.85 -29.92 -3.93
CA SER A 215 2.86 -30.82 -3.32
C SER A 215 2.58 -30.49 -1.86
N PHE A 216 3.64 -30.23 -1.08
CA PHE A 216 3.56 -29.88 0.34
C PHE A 216 2.85 -28.54 0.52
N THR A 217 3.31 -27.50 -0.18
CA THR A 217 2.77 -26.16 -0.03
C THR A 217 1.35 -26.06 -0.58
N LEU A 218 1.04 -26.64 -1.74
CA LEU A 218 -0.31 -26.64 -2.31
C LEU A 218 -1.32 -27.22 -1.31
N SER A 219 -1.02 -28.41 -0.77
CA SER A 219 -1.90 -29.08 0.19
C SER A 219 -2.13 -28.23 1.45
N ASN A 220 -1.08 -27.57 1.94
CA ASN A 220 -1.18 -26.69 3.11
C ASN A 220 -1.90 -25.37 2.79
N LEU A 221 -1.64 -24.74 1.65
CA LEU A 221 -2.28 -23.50 1.21
C LEU A 221 -3.77 -23.68 0.93
N GLU A 222 -4.17 -24.79 0.29
CA GLU A 222 -5.57 -25.14 0.10
C GLU A 222 -6.27 -25.36 1.44
N SER A 223 -5.61 -26.04 2.37
CA SER A 223 -6.10 -26.22 3.75
C SER A 223 -6.26 -24.87 4.46
N LEU A 224 -5.27 -23.98 4.37
CA LEU A 224 -5.28 -22.63 4.96
C LEU A 224 -6.33 -21.70 4.32
N ALA A 225 -6.58 -21.86 3.02
CA ALA A 225 -7.61 -21.13 2.30
C ALA A 225 -9.02 -21.61 2.69
N ALA A 226 -9.20 -22.92 2.92
CA ALA A 226 -10.47 -23.54 3.27
C ALA A 226 -10.82 -23.44 4.76
N SER A 227 -9.84 -23.46 5.65
CA SER A 227 -10.03 -23.41 7.11
C SER A 227 -10.43 -22.02 7.61
N GLY A 228 -10.15 -20.97 6.82
CA GLY A 228 -10.36 -19.58 7.25
C GLY A 228 -9.51 -19.17 8.46
N THR A 229 -8.53 -19.99 8.86
CA THR A 229 -7.69 -19.76 10.05
C THR A 229 -6.59 -18.72 9.80
N CYS A 230 -6.29 -18.41 8.54
CA CYS A 230 -5.37 -17.34 8.17
C CYS A 230 -6.06 -15.97 8.17
N LYS A 231 -5.30 -14.93 8.54
CA LYS A 231 -5.64 -13.53 8.28
C LYS A 231 -6.21 -13.33 6.89
N LEU A 232 -7.20 -12.47 6.74
CA LEU A 232 -7.87 -12.22 5.47
C LEU A 232 -6.90 -11.78 4.35
N ASN A 233 -5.87 -10.99 4.69
CA ASN A 233 -4.80 -10.57 3.77
C ASN A 233 -3.99 -11.75 3.22
N LEU A 234 -3.51 -12.61 4.12
CA LEU A 234 -2.75 -13.78 3.75
C LEU A 234 -3.66 -14.77 3.00
N SER A 235 -4.88 -14.99 3.50
CA SER A 235 -5.90 -15.82 2.85
C SER A 235 -6.22 -15.36 1.42
N ARG A 236 -6.30 -14.04 1.16
CA ARG A 236 -6.43 -13.47 -0.19
C ARG A 236 -5.20 -13.75 -1.05
N ARG A 237 -4.00 -13.48 -0.52
CA ARG A 237 -2.74 -13.77 -1.23
C ARG A 237 -2.61 -15.26 -1.55
N ILE A 238 -3.00 -16.14 -0.63
CA ILE A 238 -3.06 -17.58 -0.81
C ILE A 238 -4.05 -17.94 -1.91
N ARG A 239 -5.30 -17.46 -1.86
CA ARG A 239 -6.30 -17.73 -2.91
C ARG A 239 -5.84 -17.25 -4.28
N LYS A 240 -5.22 -16.07 -4.35
CA LYS A 240 -4.68 -15.49 -5.59
C LYS A 240 -3.49 -16.27 -6.10
N ALA A 241 -2.55 -16.65 -5.24
CA ALA A 241 -1.42 -17.49 -5.63
C ALA A 241 -1.87 -18.87 -6.12
N LEU A 242 -2.88 -19.46 -5.46
CA LEU A 242 -3.50 -20.73 -5.87
C LEU A 242 -4.25 -20.64 -7.21
N ASP A 243 -4.86 -19.49 -7.50
CA ASP A 243 -5.46 -19.20 -8.81
C ASP A 243 -4.39 -18.98 -9.89
N GLN A 244 -3.45 -18.07 -9.60
CA GLN A 244 -2.31 -17.78 -10.46
C GLN A 244 -1.09 -17.32 -9.63
N PRO A 245 -0.01 -18.12 -9.59
CA PRO A 245 1.19 -17.76 -8.83
C PRO A 245 1.85 -16.50 -9.42
N GLN A 246 2.49 -15.71 -8.56
CA GLN A 246 3.10 -14.41 -8.86
C GLN A 246 4.00 -14.43 -10.10
N HIS A 247 4.85 -15.45 -10.25
CA HIS A 247 5.75 -15.58 -11.41
C HIS A 247 5.04 -15.86 -12.75
N LYS A 248 3.76 -16.28 -12.73
CA LYS A 248 2.91 -16.40 -13.93
C LYS A 248 2.04 -15.17 -14.14
N ASN A 249 2.10 -14.18 -13.25
CA ASN A 249 1.25 -13.00 -13.27
C ASN A 249 2.00 -11.78 -13.86
N MET A 250 1.26 -10.75 -14.27
CA MET A 250 1.87 -9.48 -14.66
C MET A 250 2.26 -8.70 -13.39
N GLU A 251 3.50 -8.23 -13.29
CA GLU A 251 4.03 -7.54 -12.10
C GLU A 251 3.14 -6.36 -11.64
N ILE A 252 2.57 -5.61 -12.59
CA ILE A 252 1.67 -4.48 -12.29
C ILE A 252 0.35 -4.92 -11.62
N LEU A 253 -0.13 -6.13 -11.93
CA LEU A 253 -1.32 -6.67 -11.27
C LEU A 253 -1.02 -7.12 -9.85
N VAL A 254 0.23 -7.53 -9.57
CA VAL A 254 0.69 -7.90 -8.22
C VAL A 254 0.85 -6.65 -7.35
N ALA A 255 1.41 -5.57 -7.91
CA ALA A 255 1.56 -4.28 -7.21
C ALA A 255 0.23 -3.69 -6.76
N LYS A 256 -0.80 -3.79 -7.61
CA LYS A 256 -2.18 -3.37 -7.33
C LYS A 256 -2.81 -4.07 -6.13
N GLU A 257 -2.30 -5.24 -5.73
CA GLU A 257 -2.83 -6.02 -4.59
C GLU A 257 -2.26 -5.55 -3.24
N TYR A 258 -1.26 -4.64 -3.24
CA TYR A 258 -0.61 -4.07 -2.05
C TYR A 258 -1.02 -2.63 -1.74
N ILE A 259 -1.49 -1.86 -2.73
CA ILE A 259 -1.89 -0.45 -2.57
C ILE A 259 -3.26 -0.25 -3.22
N ARG A 260 -4.17 0.50 -2.58
CA ARG A 260 -5.41 0.96 -3.23
C ARG A 260 -5.07 1.66 -4.55
N ASP A 261 -5.41 1.02 -5.66
CA ASP A 261 -5.41 1.66 -6.98
C ASP A 261 -6.64 2.57 -7.09
N ARG A 262 -6.49 3.82 -6.64
CA ARG A 262 -7.49 4.91 -6.71
C ARG A 262 -6.92 6.17 -7.36
N ILE A 263 -5.85 6.05 -8.13
CA ILE A 263 -5.13 7.20 -8.70
C ILE A 263 -6.03 8.03 -9.62
N VAL A 264 -6.94 7.39 -10.36
CA VAL A 264 -7.89 8.07 -11.25
C VAL A 264 -8.94 8.84 -10.45
N GLU A 265 -9.53 8.22 -9.44
CA GLU A 265 -10.46 8.84 -8.50
C GLU A 265 -9.79 10.01 -7.75
N MET A 266 -8.51 9.87 -7.36
CA MET A 266 -7.72 10.94 -6.73
C MET A 266 -7.53 12.10 -7.69
N HIS A 267 -7.12 11.80 -8.92
CA HIS A 267 -6.89 12.85 -9.91
C HIS A 267 -8.18 13.63 -10.18
N LEU A 268 -9.35 12.96 -10.24
CA LEU A 268 -10.65 13.63 -10.35
C LEU A 268 -10.87 14.62 -9.19
N VAL A 269 -10.57 14.23 -7.95
CA VAL A 269 -10.66 15.12 -6.78
C VAL A 269 -9.73 16.34 -6.95
N THR A 270 -8.52 16.16 -7.49
CA THR A 270 -7.61 17.28 -7.79
C THR A 270 -8.09 18.19 -8.92
N LEU A 271 -8.93 17.70 -9.84
CA LEU A 271 -9.48 18.50 -10.94
C LEU A 271 -10.44 19.60 -10.48
N THR A 272 -10.83 19.65 -9.20
CA THR A 272 -11.52 20.84 -8.68
C THR A 272 -10.68 22.11 -8.87
N TYR A 273 -9.36 21.96 -9.05
CA TYR A 273 -8.42 23.03 -9.41
C TYR A 273 -8.04 22.98 -10.88
N PHE A 274 -8.99 22.74 -11.80
CA PHE A 274 -8.73 22.48 -13.24
C PHE A 274 -7.97 23.59 -13.99
N GLU A 275 -8.00 24.84 -13.52
CA GLU A 275 -7.32 25.94 -14.22
C GLU A 275 -5.81 25.63 -14.37
N PRO A 276 -5.18 25.86 -15.54
CA PRO A 276 -3.77 25.48 -15.78
C PRO A 276 -2.78 26.09 -14.77
N LYS A 277 -3.04 27.32 -14.31
CA LYS A 277 -2.25 28.02 -13.28
C LYS A 277 -2.19 27.29 -11.92
N TYR A 278 -3.04 26.29 -11.69
CA TYR A 278 -3.05 25.47 -10.46
C TYR A 278 -2.44 24.09 -10.65
N SER A 279 -1.71 23.86 -11.73
CA SER A 279 -0.92 22.65 -11.98
C SER A 279 -0.12 22.19 -10.76
N ARG A 280 0.65 23.10 -10.16
CA ARG A 280 1.46 22.81 -8.97
C ARG A 280 0.62 22.42 -7.75
N VAL A 281 -0.58 22.99 -7.60
CA VAL A 281 -1.52 22.61 -6.53
C VAL A 281 -1.98 21.17 -6.76
N ARG A 282 -2.39 20.82 -7.99
CA ARG A 282 -2.79 19.44 -8.32
C ARG A 282 -1.66 18.43 -8.05
N ILE A 283 -0.41 18.77 -8.39
CA ILE A 283 0.76 17.91 -8.12
C ILE A 283 0.94 17.67 -6.62
N PHE A 284 0.93 18.73 -5.80
CA PHE A 284 1.02 18.58 -4.35
C PHE A 284 -0.12 17.74 -3.77
N LEU A 285 -1.35 17.94 -4.28
CA LEU A 285 -2.52 17.20 -3.85
C LEU A 285 -2.43 15.70 -4.19
N THR A 286 -1.99 15.37 -5.40
CA THR A 286 -1.78 13.96 -5.80
C THR A 286 -0.76 13.27 -4.89
N LYS A 287 0.35 13.96 -4.57
CA LYS A 287 1.36 13.42 -3.65
C LYS A 287 0.77 13.16 -2.27
N ILE A 288 0.06 14.14 -1.69
CA ILE A 288 -0.46 14.01 -0.32
C ILE A 288 -1.53 12.93 -0.23
N TYR A 289 -2.44 12.84 -1.21
CA TYR A 289 -3.45 11.79 -1.21
C TYR A 289 -2.83 10.40 -1.41
N THR A 290 -1.78 10.29 -2.22
CA THR A 290 -1.04 9.02 -2.37
C THR A 290 -0.47 8.57 -1.04
N ILE A 291 0.24 9.44 -0.31
CA ILE A 291 0.82 9.05 0.97
C ILE A 291 -0.23 8.84 2.06
N GLN A 292 -1.30 9.63 2.06
CA GLN A 292 -2.40 9.47 3.00
C GLN A 292 -3.00 8.08 2.86
N ILE A 293 -3.28 7.63 1.63
CA ILE A 293 -3.79 6.28 1.36
C ILE A 293 -2.80 5.21 1.81
N ILE A 294 -1.52 5.37 1.47
CA ILE A 294 -0.49 4.38 1.85
C ILE A 294 -0.40 4.27 3.39
N VAL A 295 -0.37 5.40 4.10
CA VAL A 295 -0.28 5.43 5.56
C VAL A 295 -1.56 4.89 6.20
N ASP A 296 -2.73 5.33 5.71
CA ASP A 296 -4.05 4.85 6.18
C ASP A 296 -4.18 3.33 5.99
N ASP A 297 -3.97 2.82 4.78
CA ASP A 297 -4.05 1.38 4.49
C ASP A 297 -3.00 0.58 5.29
N THR A 298 -1.81 1.15 5.48
CA THR A 298 -0.78 0.56 6.32
C THR A 298 -1.26 0.45 7.76
N CYS A 299 -1.78 1.52 8.35
CA CYS A 299 -2.13 1.57 9.76
C CYS A 299 -3.43 0.83 10.10
N ASP A 300 -4.44 0.94 9.25
CA ASP A 300 -5.77 0.39 9.49
C ASP A 300 -5.88 -1.07 9.04
N ARG A 301 -5.08 -1.53 8.06
CA ARG A 301 -5.36 -2.80 7.37
C ARG A 301 -4.17 -3.73 7.17
N TYR A 302 -2.93 -3.23 7.18
CA TYR A 302 -1.78 -4.03 6.78
C TYR A 302 -0.76 -4.28 7.89
N ALA A 303 -0.33 -3.26 8.61
CA ALA A 303 0.66 -3.36 9.67
C ALA A 303 0.03 -3.89 10.97
N SER A 304 0.82 -4.61 11.75
CA SER A 304 0.55 -4.89 13.16
C SER A 304 0.74 -3.61 13.99
N LEU A 305 0.13 -3.55 15.17
CA LEU A 305 0.27 -2.37 16.04
C LEU A 305 1.74 -2.03 16.33
N GLY A 306 2.59 -3.02 16.60
CA GLY A 306 4.03 -2.79 16.84
C GLY A 306 4.77 -2.24 15.62
N GLU A 307 4.38 -2.63 14.41
CA GLU A 307 4.92 -2.04 13.17
C GLU A 307 4.42 -0.60 12.97
N VAL A 308 3.17 -0.29 13.30
CA VAL A 308 2.63 1.07 13.26
C VAL A 308 3.32 1.96 14.30
N GLU A 309 3.60 1.43 15.49
CA GLU A 309 4.40 2.12 16.53
C GLU A 309 5.81 2.42 16.03
N SER A 310 6.47 1.42 15.44
CA SER A 310 7.81 1.60 14.87
C SER A 310 7.82 2.62 13.73
N LEU A 311 6.82 2.58 12.83
CA LEU A 311 6.65 3.58 11.77
C LEU A 311 6.45 4.98 12.36
N ALA A 312 5.58 5.12 13.37
CA ALA A 312 5.30 6.38 14.00
C ALA A 312 6.55 6.97 14.68
N ASP A 313 7.30 6.14 15.41
CA ASP A 313 8.53 6.57 16.07
C ASP A 313 9.59 7.03 15.06
N THR A 314 9.70 6.35 13.92
CA THR A 314 10.61 6.76 12.83
C THR A 314 10.21 8.10 12.21
N ILE A 315 8.93 8.29 11.89
CA ILE A 315 8.43 9.58 11.38
C ILE A 315 8.56 10.68 12.44
N GLU A 316 8.42 10.35 13.72
CA GLU A 316 8.57 11.28 14.83
C GLU A 316 10.02 11.78 14.98
N ARG A 317 11.01 10.90 14.80
CA ARG A 317 12.42 11.29 14.80
C ARG A 317 12.77 12.16 13.59
N TRP A 318 12.20 11.86 12.42
CA TRP A 318 12.41 12.59 11.16
C TRP A 318 13.90 12.74 10.81
N ASP A 319 14.63 11.65 10.91
CA ASP A 319 16.05 11.58 10.58
C ASP A 319 16.23 10.56 9.46
N PRO A 320 16.46 11.00 8.20
CA PRO A 320 16.67 10.11 7.06
C PRO A 320 17.87 9.16 7.21
N ASP A 321 18.83 9.50 8.08
CA ASP A 321 20.03 8.71 8.36
C ASP A 321 19.88 7.82 9.61
N ASP A 322 18.69 7.77 10.20
CA ASP A 322 18.42 6.99 11.41
C ASP A 322 18.55 5.48 11.20
N HIS A 323 19.43 4.85 11.97
CA HIS A 323 19.59 3.40 12.01
C HIS A 323 18.32 2.66 12.45
N GLY A 324 17.40 3.32 13.15
CA GLY A 324 16.08 2.77 13.48
C GLY A 324 15.20 2.50 12.24
N ILE A 325 15.47 3.14 11.09
CA ILE A 325 14.82 2.79 9.81
C ILE A 325 15.23 1.38 9.38
N ASP A 326 16.44 0.92 9.72
CA ASP A 326 16.97 -0.39 9.32
C ASP A 326 16.24 -1.55 9.97
N GLU A 327 15.64 -1.29 11.13
CA GLU A 327 14.91 -2.24 11.96
C GLU A 327 13.45 -2.41 11.51
N LEU A 328 12.94 -1.50 10.67
CA LEU A 328 11.60 -1.62 10.10
C LEU A 328 11.50 -2.79 9.11
N PRO A 329 10.30 -3.38 8.93
CA PRO A 329 9.98 -4.18 7.76
C PRO A 329 10.27 -3.43 6.45
N ASP A 330 10.76 -4.13 5.43
CA ASP A 330 11.24 -3.48 4.21
C ASP A 330 10.17 -2.66 3.48
N TYR A 331 8.90 -3.10 3.51
CA TYR A 331 7.80 -2.34 2.93
C TYR A 331 7.58 -0.98 3.63
N LEU A 332 7.78 -0.90 4.95
CA LEU A 332 7.66 0.35 5.72
C LEU A 332 8.83 1.29 5.47
N LYS A 333 10.02 0.77 5.19
CA LYS A 333 11.18 1.61 4.81
C LYS A 333 10.89 2.42 3.56
N SER A 334 10.26 1.80 2.56
CA SER A 334 9.87 2.50 1.33
C SER A 334 8.83 3.59 1.61
N VAL A 335 7.86 3.34 2.50
CA VAL A 335 6.88 4.34 2.92
C VAL A 335 7.57 5.53 3.61
N VAL A 336 8.46 5.26 4.57
CA VAL A 336 9.23 6.30 5.28
C VAL A 336 10.06 7.14 4.32
N LYS A 337 10.77 6.51 3.39
CA LYS A 337 11.63 7.22 2.45
C LYS A 337 10.82 8.09 1.50
N PHE A 338 9.72 7.56 0.96
CA PHE A 338 8.82 8.36 0.13
C PHE A 338 8.28 9.59 0.90
N ILE A 339 7.94 9.44 2.18
CA ILE A 339 7.52 10.55 3.04
C ILE A 339 8.65 11.59 3.14
N PHE A 340 9.85 11.16 3.52
CA PHE A 340 10.99 12.06 3.73
C PHE A 340 11.38 12.79 2.45
N ASP A 341 11.40 12.12 1.30
CA ASP A 341 11.79 12.75 0.04
C ASP A 341 10.75 13.72 -0.50
N THR A 342 9.47 13.39 -0.31
CA THR A 342 8.37 14.13 -0.94
C THR A 342 7.90 15.30 -0.07
N PHE A 343 8.02 15.18 1.26
CA PHE A 343 7.39 16.07 2.23
C PHE A 343 8.36 16.71 3.22
N GLN A 344 9.61 16.95 2.82
CA GLN A 344 10.60 17.67 3.65
C GLN A 344 10.05 18.98 4.22
N GLU A 345 9.31 19.75 3.41
CA GLU A 345 8.68 21.02 3.82
C GLU A 345 7.47 20.86 4.76
N PHE A 346 7.01 19.63 4.98
CA PHE A 346 5.79 19.29 5.72
C PHE A 346 6.04 18.28 6.85
N GLU A 347 7.26 18.23 7.39
CA GLU A 347 7.64 17.37 8.52
C GLU A 347 6.58 17.38 9.64
N ARG A 348 6.17 18.59 10.04
CA ARG A 348 5.22 18.78 11.15
C ARG A 348 3.87 18.15 10.84
N GLU A 349 3.38 18.29 9.62
CA GLU A 349 2.11 17.75 9.16
C GLU A 349 2.18 16.23 9.04
N CYS A 350 3.27 15.68 8.52
CA CYS A 350 3.51 14.23 8.47
C CYS A 350 3.56 13.61 9.88
N LYS A 351 4.26 14.24 10.83
CA LYS A 351 4.28 13.80 12.25
C LYS A 351 2.89 13.78 12.85
N ARG A 352 2.10 14.84 12.63
CA ARG A 352 0.71 14.91 13.13
C ARG A 352 -0.18 13.82 12.54
N MET A 353 -0.12 13.62 11.22
CA MET A 353 -0.87 12.57 10.52
C MET A 353 -0.49 11.17 11.01
N MET A 354 0.80 10.92 11.22
CA MET A 354 1.27 9.61 11.71
C MET A 354 0.85 9.35 13.16
N ARG A 355 0.94 10.37 14.04
CA ARG A 355 0.44 10.25 15.43
C ARG A 355 -1.06 9.97 15.49
N SER A 356 -1.86 10.63 14.65
CA SER A 356 -3.31 10.37 14.63
C SER A 356 -3.61 8.96 14.14
N ASN A 357 -2.94 8.50 13.07
CA ASN A 357 -3.06 7.13 12.58
C ASN A 357 -2.70 6.09 13.64
N LEU A 358 -1.58 6.30 14.36
CA LEU A 358 -1.18 5.42 15.46
C LEU A 358 -2.24 5.39 16.58
N GLN A 359 -2.78 6.54 16.96
CA GLN A 359 -3.78 6.61 18.02
C GLN A 359 -5.09 5.91 17.64
N LEU A 360 -5.53 6.06 16.39
CA LEU A 360 -6.69 5.31 15.87
C LEU A 360 -6.42 3.81 15.85
N ALA A 361 -5.23 3.37 15.41
CA ALA A 361 -4.86 1.96 15.44
C ALA A 361 -4.88 1.39 16.87
N LYS A 362 -4.39 2.15 17.87
CA LYS A 362 -4.46 1.77 19.29
C LYS A 362 -5.89 1.60 19.78
N TRP A 363 -6.78 2.54 19.44
CA TRP A 363 -8.18 2.43 19.82
C TRP A 363 -8.89 1.27 19.13
N ALA A 364 -8.64 1.05 17.85
CA ALA A 364 -9.22 -0.04 17.09
C ALA A 364 -8.84 -1.42 17.68
N VAL A 365 -7.55 -1.63 17.99
CA VAL A 365 -7.05 -2.89 18.57
C VAL A 365 -7.64 -3.16 19.96
N THR A 366 -7.80 -2.11 20.77
CA THR A 366 -8.31 -2.24 22.15
C THR A 366 -9.84 -2.18 22.23
N GLY A 367 -10.54 -1.92 21.12
CA GLY A 367 -11.96 -1.59 21.12
C GLY A 367 -12.28 -0.36 21.99
N HIS A 368 -11.30 0.53 22.18
CA HIS A 368 -11.46 1.69 23.04
C HIS A 368 -12.35 2.72 22.36
N LEU A 369 -13.42 3.11 23.06
CA LEU A 369 -14.27 4.23 22.69
C LEU A 369 -13.86 5.45 23.53
N PRO A 370 -13.09 6.41 22.99
CA PRO A 370 -12.76 7.64 23.70
C PRO A 370 -14.02 8.52 23.87
N SER A 371 -13.86 9.70 24.47
CA SER A 371 -14.92 10.72 24.39
C SER A 371 -15.14 11.13 22.93
N PHE A 372 -16.34 11.53 22.56
CA PHE A 372 -16.68 12.04 21.23
C PHE A 372 -15.80 13.24 20.83
N ASP A 373 -15.53 14.15 21.77
CA ASP A 373 -14.67 15.31 21.52
C ASP A 373 -13.21 14.90 21.27
N GLU A 374 -12.67 13.97 22.07
CA GLU A 374 -11.32 13.41 21.88
C GLU A 374 -11.21 12.63 20.57
N TYR A 375 -12.24 11.85 20.23
CA TYR A 375 -12.32 11.13 18.97
C TYR A 375 -12.19 12.11 17.78
N LEU A 376 -12.97 13.19 17.77
CA LEU A 376 -12.95 14.18 16.69
C LEU A 376 -11.63 14.93 16.60
N ASP A 377 -10.97 15.22 17.73
CA ASP A 377 -9.66 15.88 17.74
C ASP A 377 -8.56 15.01 17.10
N VAL A 378 -8.59 13.69 17.32
CA VAL A 378 -7.61 12.76 16.74
C VAL A 378 -7.96 12.39 15.30
N SER A 379 -9.18 11.90 15.08
CA SER A 379 -9.62 11.43 13.76
C SER A 379 -9.79 12.56 12.74
N GLY A 380 -10.08 13.77 13.20
CA GLY A 380 -10.10 14.97 12.35
C GLY A 380 -8.71 15.39 11.87
N VAL A 381 -7.62 14.99 12.54
CA VAL A 381 -6.26 15.18 12.01
C VAL A 381 -5.92 14.12 10.98
N GLU A 382 -6.38 12.89 11.18
CA GLU A 382 -6.15 11.75 10.27
C GLU A 382 -6.73 11.99 8.88
N ILE A 383 -7.93 12.59 8.77
CA ILE A 383 -8.54 12.94 7.47
C ILE A 383 -7.69 13.91 6.61
N ALA A 384 -6.60 14.46 7.18
CA ALA A 384 -5.56 15.24 6.53
C ALA A 384 -6.02 16.53 5.81
N LEU A 385 -7.20 17.07 6.13
CA LEU A 385 -7.69 18.32 5.53
C LEU A 385 -6.80 19.53 5.84
N TYR A 386 -6.24 19.62 7.04
CA TYR A 386 -5.28 20.70 7.36
C TYR A 386 -4.02 20.60 6.48
N PHE A 387 -3.52 19.38 6.27
CA PHE A 387 -2.36 19.12 5.43
C PHE A 387 -2.69 19.47 3.97
N THR A 388 -3.85 19.03 3.47
CA THR A 388 -4.39 19.38 2.15
C THR A 388 -4.42 20.88 1.92
N LEU A 389 -4.94 21.66 2.88
CA LEU A 389 -4.96 23.11 2.80
C LEU A 389 -3.56 23.73 2.81
N ALA A 390 -2.64 23.21 3.63
CA ALA A 390 -1.25 23.67 3.62
C ALA A 390 -0.58 23.42 2.26
N CYS A 391 -0.80 22.25 1.65
CA CYS A 391 -0.30 21.90 0.32
C CYS A 391 -0.88 22.82 -0.77
N ILE A 392 -2.17 23.14 -0.72
CA ILE A 392 -2.79 24.09 -1.65
C ILE A 392 -2.09 25.45 -1.56
N LEU A 393 -1.92 25.99 -0.35
CA LEU A 393 -1.25 27.28 -0.14
C LEU A 393 0.20 27.26 -0.66
N MET A 394 0.94 26.17 -0.42
CA MET A 394 2.32 26.03 -0.88
C MET A 394 2.45 25.85 -2.40
N GLY A 395 1.42 25.29 -3.04
CA GLY A 395 1.33 25.11 -4.49
C GLY A 395 0.94 26.38 -5.25
N MET A 396 0.37 27.39 -4.58
CA MET A 396 0.01 28.66 -5.21
C MET A 396 1.25 29.53 -5.47
N GLU A 397 1.42 30.00 -6.71
CA GLU A 397 2.59 30.80 -7.10
C GLU A 397 2.52 32.27 -6.66
N ASN A 398 1.33 32.86 -6.67
CA ASN A 398 1.13 34.30 -6.48
C ASN A 398 0.74 34.68 -5.04
N ILE A 399 1.18 33.92 -4.03
CA ILE A 399 0.91 34.23 -2.62
C ILE A 399 2.18 34.24 -1.78
N CYS A 400 2.18 35.06 -0.72
CA CYS A 400 3.22 34.99 0.31
C CYS A 400 3.01 33.73 1.16
N LYS A 401 3.81 32.69 0.92
CA LYS A 401 3.69 31.38 1.59
C LYS A 401 3.67 31.49 3.12
N LYS A 402 4.55 32.33 3.67
CA LYS A 402 4.64 32.54 5.13
C LYS A 402 3.36 33.13 5.71
N GLU A 403 2.85 34.20 5.11
CA GLU A 403 1.60 34.85 5.56
C GLU A 403 0.39 33.94 5.38
N ALA A 404 0.33 33.20 4.27
CA ALA A 404 -0.72 32.23 4.01
C ALA A 404 -0.74 31.11 5.05
N TYR A 405 0.43 30.59 5.43
CA TYR A 405 0.55 29.55 6.43
C TYR A 405 0.24 30.05 7.85
N GLU A 406 0.68 31.26 8.21
CA GLU A 406 0.28 31.89 9.48
C GLU A 406 -1.23 32.18 9.52
N TRP A 407 -1.82 32.58 8.39
CA TRP A 407 -3.27 32.69 8.26
C TRP A 407 -3.94 31.35 8.53
N LEU A 408 -3.48 30.25 7.92
CA LEU A 408 -4.07 28.92 8.15
C LEU A 408 -3.98 28.50 9.63
N LYS A 409 -2.83 28.74 10.30
CA LYS A 409 -2.69 28.49 11.74
C LYS A 409 -3.66 29.31 12.59
N SER A 410 -3.92 30.56 12.21
CA SER A 410 -4.84 31.44 12.95
C SER A 410 -6.31 31.04 12.83
N ARG A 411 -6.65 30.11 11.92
CA ARG A 411 -8.03 29.71 11.59
C ARG A 411 -8.42 28.37 12.19
N ASP A 412 -8.00 28.09 13.42
CA ASP A 412 -8.28 26.85 14.15
C ASP A 412 -9.78 26.50 14.16
N LYS A 413 -10.66 27.46 14.43
CA LYS A 413 -12.13 27.25 14.41
C LYS A 413 -12.65 26.75 13.06
N LEU A 414 -12.16 27.33 11.96
CA LEU A 414 -12.55 26.91 10.60
C LEU A 414 -12.01 25.51 10.29
N VAL A 415 -10.74 25.25 10.60
CA VAL A 415 -10.11 23.94 10.38
C VAL A 415 -10.83 22.86 11.16
N ARG A 416 -11.11 23.08 12.46
CA ARG A 416 -11.86 22.13 13.30
C ARG A 416 -13.26 21.87 12.76
N ALA A 417 -13.94 22.89 12.26
CA ALA A 417 -15.26 22.70 11.66
C ALA A 417 -15.21 21.87 10.37
N LEU A 418 -14.22 22.13 9.51
CA LEU A 418 -13.98 21.37 8.28
C LEU A 418 -13.67 19.90 8.58
N THR A 419 -12.73 19.63 9.49
CA THR A 419 -12.30 18.27 9.83
C THR A 419 -13.39 17.49 10.55
N ALA A 420 -14.09 18.11 11.51
CA ALA A 420 -15.22 17.48 12.20
C ALA A 420 -16.35 17.14 11.22
N LYS A 421 -16.69 18.05 10.29
CA LYS A 421 -17.70 17.77 9.27
C LYS A 421 -17.29 16.57 8.41
N ALA A 422 -16.08 16.59 7.87
CA ALA A 422 -15.60 15.54 6.97
C ALA A 422 -15.54 14.18 7.67
N ARG A 423 -15.01 14.12 8.90
CA ARG A 423 -14.96 12.91 9.72
C ARG A 423 -16.35 12.37 10.03
N VAL A 424 -17.25 13.21 10.54
CA VAL A 424 -18.62 12.77 10.90
C VAL A 424 -19.36 12.26 9.67
N LEU A 425 -19.24 12.92 8.51
CA LEU A 425 -19.84 12.43 7.27
C LEU A 425 -19.23 11.10 6.82
N ASN A 426 -17.90 10.96 6.89
CA ASN A 426 -17.23 9.70 6.53
C ASN A 426 -17.67 8.55 7.46
N ASP A 427 -17.80 8.80 8.77
CA ASP A 427 -18.30 7.80 9.72
C ASP A 427 -19.76 7.43 9.49
N ILE A 428 -20.63 8.40 9.18
CA ILE A 428 -22.05 8.12 8.90
C ILE A 428 -22.19 7.21 7.69
N LEU A 429 -21.47 7.51 6.61
CA LEU A 429 -21.54 6.76 5.35
C LEU A 429 -20.77 5.43 5.43
N GLY A 430 -19.70 5.39 6.22
CA GLY A 430 -18.86 4.20 6.43
C GLY A 430 -19.34 3.29 7.56
N PHE A 431 -20.37 3.66 8.33
CA PHE A 431 -20.73 2.98 9.58
C PHE A 431 -20.96 1.47 9.42
N GLU A 432 -21.76 1.06 8.42
CA GLU A 432 -22.02 -0.36 8.16
C GLU A 432 -20.74 -1.12 7.79
N ASP A 433 -19.85 -0.47 7.03
CA ASP A 433 -18.56 -1.04 6.66
C ASP A 433 -17.71 -1.25 7.92
N ASP A 434 -17.54 -0.22 8.74
CA ASP A 434 -16.77 -0.26 9.98
C ASP A 434 -17.27 -1.33 10.95
N MET A 435 -18.59 -1.39 11.17
CA MET A 435 -19.18 -2.39 12.04
C MET A 435 -18.97 -3.82 11.51
N SER A 436 -19.01 -4.02 10.18
CA SER A 436 -18.73 -5.33 9.57
C SER A 436 -17.27 -5.81 9.71
N ARG A 437 -16.32 -4.90 9.99
CA ARG A 437 -14.89 -5.21 10.25
C ARG A 437 -14.56 -5.28 11.75
N GLU A 438 -15.58 -5.19 12.60
CA GLU A 438 -15.43 -5.04 14.06
C GLU A 438 -14.67 -3.77 14.45
N TYR A 439 -14.68 -2.74 13.59
CA TYR A 439 -14.13 -1.43 13.89
C TYR A 439 -15.18 -0.60 14.63
N VAL A 440 -15.12 -0.62 15.97
CA VAL A 440 -16.14 0.01 16.81
C VAL A 440 -15.89 1.49 17.06
N THR A 441 -14.66 1.99 16.88
CA THR A 441 -14.26 3.35 17.26
C THR A 441 -14.59 4.38 16.17
N ASN A 442 -15.87 4.72 16.04
CA ASN A 442 -16.37 5.73 15.09
C ASN A 442 -17.19 6.84 15.79
N SER A 443 -17.52 7.92 15.07
CA SER A 443 -18.32 9.03 15.59
C SER A 443 -19.63 8.59 16.25
N ILE A 444 -20.35 7.63 15.65
CA ILE A 444 -21.67 7.16 16.12
C ILE A 444 -21.52 6.51 17.49
N ASN A 445 -20.60 5.56 17.62
CA ASN A 445 -20.39 4.80 18.86
C ASN A 445 -19.79 5.67 19.98
N CYS A 446 -18.86 6.59 19.65
CA CYS A 446 -18.32 7.53 20.63
C CYS A 446 -19.41 8.50 21.13
N TYR A 447 -20.28 8.98 20.24
CA TYR A 447 -21.41 9.84 20.61
C TYR A 447 -22.42 9.11 21.49
N ASN A 448 -22.82 7.89 21.10
CA ASN A 448 -23.70 7.02 21.88
C ASN A 448 -23.16 6.83 23.31
N LYS A 449 -21.87 6.50 23.43
CA LYS A 449 -21.22 6.28 24.73
C LYS A 449 -21.20 7.54 25.60
N GLN A 450 -20.87 8.70 25.02
CA GLN A 450 -20.73 9.95 25.77
C GLN A 450 -22.09 10.49 26.24
N TYR A 451 -23.12 10.40 25.41
CA TYR A 451 -24.42 11.01 25.69
C TYR A 451 -25.51 10.03 26.14
N GLY A 452 -25.23 8.72 26.13
CA GLY A 452 -26.18 7.69 26.58
C GLY A 452 -27.43 7.60 25.70
N VAL A 453 -27.29 7.82 24.40
CA VAL A 453 -28.39 7.83 23.41
C VAL A 453 -28.42 6.54 22.60
N THR A 454 -29.53 6.27 21.90
CA THR A 454 -29.61 5.16 20.94
C THR A 454 -28.86 5.49 19.66
N GLU A 455 -28.52 4.45 18.90
CA GLU A 455 -27.86 4.60 17.60
C GLU A 455 -28.64 5.51 16.64
N GLU A 456 -29.96 5.34 16.52
CA GLU A 456 -30.78 6.18 15.65
C GLU A 456 -30.76 7.65 16.09
N GLU A 457 -30.74 7.90 17.40
CA GLU A 457 -30.66 9.25 17.94
C GLU A 457 -29.26 9.85 17.72
N ALA A 458 -28.17 9.07 17.81
CA ALA A 458 -26.84 9.55 17.44
C ALA A 458 -26.76 9.90 15.96
N PHE A 459 -27.25 9.06 15.04
CA PHE A 459 -27.30 9.41 13.61
C PHE A 459 -28.02 10.74 13.39
N ARG A 460 -29.20 10.91 14.00
CA ARG A 460 -29.98 12.15 13.89
C ARG A 460 -29.21 13.36 14.43
N LYS A 461 -28.53 13.21 15.57
CA LYS A 461 -27.72 14.28 16.20
C LYS A 461 -26.47 14.62 15.39
N LEU A 462 -25.80 13.63 14.82
CA LEU A 462 -24.62 13.82 13.99
C LEU A 462 -24.97 14.49 12.66
N HIS A 463 -26.10 14.13 12.03
CA HIS A 463 -26.62 14.88 10.87
C HIS A 463 -26.94 16.34 11.20
N GLN A 464 -27.56 16.60 12.36
CA GLN A 464 -27.80 17.96 12.84
C GLN A 464 -26.49 18.72 13.07
N MET A 465 -25.48 18.06 13.66
CA MET A 465 -24.15 18.63 13.86
C MET A 465 -23.49 19.01 12.53
N VAL A 466 -23.57 18.17 11.50
CA VAL A 466 -23.06 18.50 10.15
C VAL A 466 -23.72 19.79 9.62
N ALA A 467 -25.04 19.92 9.75
CA ALA A 467 -25.76 21.12 9.33
C ALA A 467 -25.37 22.37 10.12
N ASP A 468 -25.06 22.23 11.41
CA ASP A 468 -24.62 23.34 12.25
C ASP A 468 -23.15 23.73 12.00
N LEU A 469 -22.30 22.75 11.69
CA LEU A 469 -20.93 22.98 11.22
C LEU A 469 -20.93 23.73 9.87
N ASP A 470 -21.86 23.44 8.96
CA ASP A 470 -22.03 24.19 7.72
C ASP A 470 -22.34 25.67 7.96
N LYS A 471 -23.23 25.98 8.89
CA LYS A 471 -23.53 27.36 9.27
C LYS A 471 -22.29 28.05 9.86
N MET A 472 -21.57 27.37 10.75
CA MET A 472 -20.33 27.88 11.35
C MET A 472 -19.26 28.17 10.29
N MET A 473 -19.07 27.27 9.33
CA MET A 473 -18.11 27.47 8.23
C MET A 473 -18.53 28.65 7.37
N ASN A 474 -19.82 28.80 7.05
CA ASN A 474 -20.32 29.96 6.33
C ASN A 474 -20.00 31.28 7.03
N GLU A 475 -20.15 31.35 8.36
CA GLU A 475 -19.75 32.51 9.16
C GLU A 475 -18.24 32.79 9.10
N GLU A 476 -17.40 31.75 9.18
CA GLU A 476 -15.94 31.90 9.07
C GLU A 476 -15.50 32.30 7.65
N PHE A 477 -16.22 31.86 6.62
CA PHE A 477 -15.99 32.27 5.24
C PHE A 477 -16.32 33.74 4.98
N LEU A 478 -17.20 34.37 5.78
CA LEU A 478 -17.41 35.83 5.72
C LEU A 478 -16.19 36.61 6.19
N LYS A 479 -15.30 35.99 6.98
CA LYS A 479 -14.08 36.59 7.55
C LYS A 479 -12.81 36.23 6.76
N THR A 480 -12.96 35.50 5.65
CA THR A 480 -11.86 34.89 4.88
C THR A 480 -11.58 35.68 3.61
N ILE A 481 -10.31 35.69 3.17
CA ILE A 481 -9.93 36.33 1.91
C ILE A 481 -10.56 35.56 0.73
N TYR A 482 -11.17 36.30 -0.21
CA TYR A 482 -12.01 35.75 -1.27
C TYR A 482 -11.43 34.54 -2.01
N TYR A 483 -10.14 34.59 -2.39
CA TYR A 483 -9.52 33.48 -3.12
C TYR A 483 -9.37 32.22 -2.25
N LEU A 484 -8.94 32.33 -0.99
CA LEU A 484 -8.80 31.18 -0.08
C LEU A 484 -10.13 30.49 0.21
N LYS A 485 -11.21 31.29 0.31
CA LYS A 485 -12.56 30.78 0.47
C LYS A 485 -12.94 29.86 -0.70
N ILE A 486 -12.62 30.24 -1.93
CA ILE A 486 -12.92 29.43 -3.13
C ILE A 486 -12.18 28.10 -3.05
N PHE A 487 -10.87 28.10 -2.73
CA PHE A 487 -10.11 26.86 -2.62
C PHE A 487 -10.67 25.89 -1.60
N ILE A 488 -11.05 26.38 -0.42
CA ILE A 488 -11.62 25.55 0.65
C ILE A 488 -13.00 25.00 0.24
N ILE A 489 -13.85 25.83 -0.37
CA ILE A 489 -15.15 25.39 -0.88
C ILE A 489 -14.96 24.33 -1.97
N ASP A 490 -13.99 24.49 -2.84
CA ASP A 490 -13.70 23.53 -3.92
C ASP A 490 -13.13 22.22 -3.36
N THR A 491 -12.28 22.25 -2.32
CA THR A 491 -11.88 21.03 -1.59
C THR A 491 -13.10 20.31 -1.02
N LEU A 492 -14.02 21.05 -0.39
CA LEU A 492 -15.25 20.48 0.19
C LEU A 492 -16.19 19.93 -0.89
N ARG A 493 -16.28 20.58 -2.05
CA ARG A 493 -17.07 20.08 -3.18
C ARG A 493 -16.49 18.78 -3.71
N ALA A 494 -15.18 18.68 -3.84
CA ALA A 494 -14.52 17.46 -4.28
C ALA A 494 -14.75 16.29 -3.29
N ALA A 495 -14.73 16.58 -1.99
CA ALA A 495 -15.14 15.62 -0.96
C ALA A 495 -16.61 15.23 -1.11
N ASN A 496 -17.52 16.20 -1.26
CA ASN A 496 -18.96 15.92 -1.43
C ASN A 496 -19.24 15.04 -2.65
N VAL A 497 -18.55 15.24 -3.79
CA VAL A 497 -18.71 14.39 -4.99
C VAL A 497 -18.32 12.94 -4.69
N SER A 498 -17.36 12.72 -3.81
CA SER A 498 -16.86 11.39 -3.42
C SER A 498 -17.73 10.73 -2.33
N TYR A 499 -18.59 11.50 -1.66
CA TYR A 499 -19.38 11.08 -0.49
C TYR A 499 -20.87 11.49 -0.61
N GLU A 500 -21.39 11.68 -1.82
CA GLU A 500 -22.75 12.22 -2.02
C GLU A 500 -23.84 11.22 -1.63
N LYS A 501 -23.61 9.93 -1.90
CA LYS A 501 -24.60 8.87 -1.71
C LYS A 501 -24.08 7.68 -0.90
N ASP A 502 -22.78 7.40 -0.98
CA ASP A 502 -22.06 6.33 -0.27
C ASP A 502 -20.58 6.75 -0.19
N ASP A 503 -19.72 5.94 0.45
CA ASP A 503 -18.26 6.03 0.34
C ASP A 503 -17.81 5.59 -1.07
N GLU A 504 -18.06 6.45 -2.06
CA GLU A 504 -17.71 6.21 -3.45
C GLU A 504 -16.20 6.32 -3.69
N PHE A 505 -15.45 6.88 -2.74
CA PHE A 505 -14.00 6.89 -2.78
C PHE A 505 -13.42 5.48 -2.55
N THR A 506 -13.89 4.79 -1.50
CA THR A 506 -13.53 3.41 -1.20
C THR A 506 -14.17 2.44 -2.18
N ARG A 507 -15.44 2.67 -2.53
CA ARG A 507 -16.24 1.83 -3.43
C ARG A 507 -16.85 2.68 -4.54
N PRO A 508 -16.12 2.94 -5.64
CA PRO A 508 -16.63 3.75 -6.75
C PRO A 508 -18.05 3.34 -7.15
N GLY A 509 -19.00 4.25 -6.91
CA GLY A 509 -20.39 4.09 -7.26
C GLY A 509 -20.65 4.47 -8.72
N GLU A 510 -21.88 4.27 -9.19
CA GLU A 510 -22.26 4.64 -10.56
C GLU A 510 -22.09 6.16 -10.82
N HIS A 511 -22.28 6.99 -9.79
CA HIS A 511 -22.14 8.44 -9.89
C HIS A 511 -20.70 8.88 -10.16
N LEU A 512 -19.74 8.49 -9.30
CA LEU A 512 -18.32 8.79 -9.50
C LEU A 512 -17.81 8.22 -10.83
N LYS A 513 -18.29 7.02 -11.22
CA LYS A 513 -17.95 6.42 -12.51
C LYS A 513 -18.43 7.24 -13.70
N ASN A 514 -19.66 7.75 -13.65
CA ASN A 514 -20.20 8.57 -14.72
C ASN A 514 -19.44 9.90 -14.85
N CYS A 515 -19.03 10.51 -13.73
CA CYS A 515 -18.16 11.70 -13.75
C CYS A 515 -16.82 11.41 -14.43
N ILE A 516 -16.13 10.32 -14.04
CA ILE A 516 -14.84 9.94 -14.64
C ILE A 516 -15.00 9.61 -16.14
N THR A 517 -16.03 8.85 -16.51
CA THR A 517 -16.32 8.50 -17.91
C THR A 517 -16.55 9.75 -18.76
N SER A 518 -17.40 10.65 -18.29
CA SER A 518 -17.72 11.89 -19.02
C SER A 518 -16.52 12.81 -19.18
N LEU A 519 -15.63 12.88 -18.19
CA LEU A 519 -14.49 13.78 -18.21
C LEU A 519 -13.27 13.21 -18.94
N TYR A 520 -13.06 11.90 -18.91
CA TYR A 520 -11.82 11.30 -19.42
C TYR A 520 -12.03 10.33 -20.59
N VAL A 521 -13.23 9.79 -20.80
CA VAL A 521 -13.52 8.76 -21.82
C VAL A 521 -14.32 9.33 -22.99
N ASP A 522 -15.38 10.09 -22.71
CA ASP A 522 -16.30 10.60 -23.76
C ASP A 522 -15.71 11.77 -24.58
N LEU A 523 -14.56 12.31 -24.18
CA LEU A 523 -13.83 13.34 -24.95
C LEU A 523 -13.12 12.79 -26.21
N GLN A 524 -13.03 11.46 -26.40
CA GLN A 524 -12.44 10.87 -27.61
C GLN A 524 -13.35 10.92 -28.85
N GLY A 525 -14.52 11.56 -28.75
CA GLY A 525 -15.51 11.68 -29.83
C GLY A 525 -15.76 13.11 -30.37
N LEU A 526 -14.98 14.12 -29.96
CA LEU A 526 -15.11 15.51 -30.42
C LEU A 526 -13.90 15.98 -31.22
#